data_AF-A0A0V8M3Y7-F1
#
_entry.id   AF-A0A0V8M3Y7-F1
#
_cell.length_a   1.000
_cell.length_b   1.000
_cell.length_c   1.000
_cell.angle_alpha   90.00
_cell.angle_beta   90.00
_cell.angle_gamma   90.00
#
_symmetry.space_group_name_H-M   'P 1'
#
loop_
_entity.id
_entity.type
_entity.pdbx_description
1 polymer ?
#
loop_
_entity_poly.entity_id
_entity_poly.type
_entity_poly.pdbx_seq_one_letter_code
_entity_poly.pdbx_strand_id
1 'polypeptide(L)'
;MSDFKQGLIEAIVGIVGAIVFSSILNSLAQDKTISHDYFWVFTAIGLASTISTIFVFKTAGFLFNIGWIIGAWLLKDAMDTGTFFVFFIAPIAILLLRIFVLIRNSSSAT
;
A
#
# COMPACT_ATOMS: atom_id res chain seq x y z
N MET A 1 12.60 -2.17 -24.60
CA MET A 1 13.03 -2.77 -23.30
C MET A 1 12.24 -4.07 -23.15
N SER A 2 12.81 -5.21 -22.73
CA SER A 2 12.03 -6.45 -22.67
C SER A 2 10.90 -6.34 -21.65
N ASP A 3 9.73 -6.91 -21.95
CA ASP A 3 8.54 -6.88 -21.09
C ASP A 3 8.84 -7.37 -19.66
N PHE A 4 9.75 -8.34 -19.53
CA PHE A 4 10.26 -8.82 -18.25
C PHE A 4 11.02 -7.74 -17.46
N LYS A 5 11.92 -6.99 -18.11
CA LYS A 5 12.71 -5.95 -17.45
C LYS A 5 11.82 -4.81 -16.97
N GLN A 6 10.78 -4.46 -17.73
CA GLN A 6 9.79 -3.47 -17.34
C GLN A 6 8.96 -3.95 -16.14
N GLY A 7 8.43 -5.19 -16.18
CA GLY A 7 7.69 -5.76 -15.05
C GLY A 7 8.53 -5.90 -13.77
N LEU A 8 9.81 -6.25 -13.90
CA LEU A 8 10.74 -6.31 -12.77
C LEU A 8 11.00 -4.92 -12.17
N ILE A 9 11.18 -3.89 -12.99
CA ILE A 9 11.35 -2.52 -12.50
C ILE A 9 10.08 -2.03 -11.81
N GLU A 10 8.91 -2.29 -12.36
CA GLU A 10 7.63 -1.96 -11.72
C GLU A 10 7.46 -2.66 -10.38
N ALA A 11 7.87 -3.93 -10.28
CA ALA A 11 7.85 -4.68 -9.03
C ALA A 11 8.76 -4.05 -7.97
N ILE A 12 10.00 -3.75 -8.35
CA ILE A 12 10.99 -3.16 -7.45
C ILE A 12 10.51 -1.77 -6.99
N VAL A 13 10.08 -0.92 -7.91
CA VAL A 13 9.60 0.44 -7.58
C VAL A 13 8.37 0.38 -6.67
N GLY A 14 7.43 -0.51 -6.94
CA GLY A 14 6.23 -0.67 -6.12
C GLY A 14 6.55 -1.15 -4.70
N ILE A 15 7.36 -2.21 -4.58
CA ILE A 15 7.71 -2.81 -3.28
C ILE A 15 8.58 -1.85 -2.47
N VAL A 16 9.67 -1.35 -3.06
CA VAL A 16 10.61 -0.45 -2.39
C VAL A 16 9.92 0.86 -2.03
N GLY A 17 9.11 1.42 -2.94
CA GLY A 17 8.35 2.65 -2.69
C GLY A 17 7.40 2.52 -1.49
N ALA A 18 6.68 1.40 -1.38
CA ALA A 18 5.78 1.17 -0.25
C ALA A 18 6.52 0.99 1.09
N ILE A 19 7.65 0.29 1.09
CA ILE A 19 8.49 0.13 2.28
C ILE A 19 9.06 1.49 2.71
N VAL A 20 9.62 2.27 1.78
CA VAL A 20 10.17 3.59 2.07
C VAL A 20 9.10 4.55 2.59
N PHE A 21 7.91 4.55 1.97
CA PHE A 21 6.77 5.35 2.45
C PHE A 21 6.39 5.00 3.88
N SER A 22 6.29 3.71 4.20
CA SER A 22 5.96 3.22 5.55
C SER A 22 7.02 3.62 6.56
N SER A 23 8.30 3.53 6.20
CA SER A 23 9.42 3.93 7.05
C SER A 23 9.46 5.44 7.32
N ILE A 24 9.23 6.27 6.29
CA ILE A 24 9.17 7.73 6.44
C ILE A 24 8.03 8.10 7.39
N LEU A 25 6.84 7.53 7.19
CA LEU A 25 5.69 7.78 8.06
C LEU A 25 5.95 7.40 9.50
N ASN A 26 6.53 6.23 9.72
CA ASN A 26 6.86 5.76 11.06
C ASN A 26 7.91 6.66 11.74
N SER A 27 8.98 7.02 11.02
CA SER A 27 10.03 7.90 11.56
C SER A 27 9.48 9.27 11.96
N LEU A 28 8.59 9.84 11.12
CA LEU A 28 7.99 11.14 11.42
C LEU A 28 7.01 11.09 12.60
N ALA A 29 6.30 9.97 12.79
CA ALA A 29 5.43 9.75 13.94
C ALA A 29 6.24 9.62 15.24
N GLN A 30 7.37 8.90 15.20
CA GLN A 30 8.21 8.67 16.37
C GLN A 30 8.98 9.92 16.84
N ASP A 31 9.44 10.76 15.91
CA ASP A 31 10.16 12.00 16.26
C ASP A 31 9.27 13.12 16.82
N LYS A 32 7.95 12.91 16.93
CA LYS A 32 6.95 13.95 17.29
C LYS A 32 6.97 15.18 16.38
N THR A 33 7.66 15.10 15.25
CA THR A 33 7.75 16.18 14.25
C THR A 33 6.39 16.48 13.62
N ILE A 34 5.48 15.50 13.61
CA ILE A 34 4.09 15.68 13.23
C ILE A 34 3.15 15.24 14.36
N SER A 35 2.07 16.00 14.56
CA SER A 35 1.02 15.59 15.49
C SER A 35 0.36 14.29 15.02
N HIS A 36 -0.22 13.56 15.96
CA HIS A 36 -0.91 12.30 15.72
C HIS A 36 -2.02 12.41 14.65
N ASP A 37 -2.62 13.60 14.50
CA ASP A 37 -3.64 13.87 13.49
C ASP A 37 -3.07 13.88 12.07
N TYR A 38 -1.87 14.42 11.87
CA TYR A 38 -1.21 14.42 10.57
C TYR A 38 -0.81 13.00 10.15
N PHE A 39 -0.42 12.14 11.09
CA PHE A 39 -0.13 10.73 10.83
C PHE A 39 -1.33 10.02 10.17
N TRP A 40 -2.53 10.20 10.73
CA TRP A 40 -3.76 9.63 10.19
C TRP A 40 -4.12 10.21 8.82
N VAL A 41 -3.91 11.52 8.61
CA VAL A 41 -4.13 12.17 7.32
C VAL A 41 -3.21 11.61 6.24
N PHE A 42 -1.90 11.49 6.50
CA PHE A 42 -0.98 10.91 5.53
C PHE A 42 -1.24 9.43 5.28
N THR A 43 -1.65 8.68 6.30
CA THR A 43 -2.09 7.29 6.15
C THR A 43 -3.30 7.20 5.22
N ALA A 44 -4.32 8.05 5.43
CA ALA A 44 -5.50 8.11 4.58
C ALA A 44 -5.18 8.52 3.14
N ILE A 45 -4.28 9.49 2.95
CA ILE A 45 -3.78 9.89 1.62
C ILE A 45 -3.04 8.73 0.94
N GLY A 46 -2.19 8.00 1.68
CA GLY A 46 -1.51 6.81 1.19
C GLY A 46 -2.49 5.73 0.75
N LEU A 47 -3.56 5.53 1.51
CA LEU A 47 -4.62 4.56 1.25
C LEU A 47 -5.41 4.94 -0.01
N ALA A 48 -5.82 6.21 -0.13
CA ALA A 48 -6.52 6.73 -1.31
C ALA A 48 -5.66 6.70 -2.58
N SER A 49 -4.38 7.05 -2.45
CA SER A 49 -3.41 6.96 -3.55
C SER A 49 -3.25 5.53 -4.00
N THR A 50 -3.14 4.59 -3.07
CA THR A 50 -2.98 3.16 -3.35
C THR A 50 -4.20 2.55 -4.02
N ILE A 51 -5.41 2.92 -3.60
CA ILE A 51 -6.65 2.58 -4.31
C ILE A 51 -6.56 3.05 -5.76
N SER A 52 -6.17 4.31 -5.99
CA SER A 52 -6.03 4.85 -7.35
C SER A 52 -4.99 4.10 -8.17
N THR A 53 -3.82 3.82 -7.59
CA THR A 53 -2.74 3.06 -8.24
C THR A 53 -3.16 1.62 -8.56
N ILE A 54 -3.98 0.98 -7.72
CA ILE A 54 -4.41 -0.41 -7.94
C ILE A 54 -5.38 -0.56 -9.13
N PHE A 55 -6.20 0.45 -9.38
CA PHE A 55 -7.16 0.45 -10.48
C PHE A 55 -6.54 0.97 -11.80
N VAL A 56 -5.59 1.91 -11.72
CA VAL A 56 -4.89 2.45 -12.91
C VAL A 56 -3.75 1.54 -13.37
N PHE A 57 -2.94 1.02 -12.45
CA PHE A 57 -1.77 0.18 -12.75
C PHE A 57 -1.94 -1.23 -12.19
N LYS A 58 -2.48 -2.13 -13.01
CA LYS A 58 -2.87 -3.49 -12.56
C LYS A 58 -1.74 -4.25 -11.85
N THR A 59 -0.54 -4.26 -12.42
CA THR A 59 0.58 -5.03 -11.87
C THR A 59 1.31 -4.26 -10.78
N ALA A 60 1.71 -3.02 -11.06
CA ALA A 60 2.43 -2.18 -10.10
C ALA A 60 1.62 -1.89 -8.83
N GLY A 61 0.31 -1.65 -8.91
CA GLY A 61 -0.54 -1.42 -7.74
C GLY A 61 -0.72 -2.67 -6.88
N PHE A 62 -0.74 -3.86 -7.48
CA PHE A 62 -0.76 -5.12 -6.72
C PHE A 62 0.54 -5.28 -5.92
N LEU A 63 1.67 -5.07 -6.59
CA LEU A 63 3.01 -5.20 -6.00
C LEU A 63 3.27 -4.13 -4.94
N PHE A 64 2.73 -2.92 -5.13
CA PHE A 64 2.74 -1.88 -4.11
C PHE A 64 1.99 -2.30 -2.84
N ASN A 65 0.79 -2.88 -2.95
CA ASN A 65 0.05 -3.38 -1.78
C ASN A 65 0.80 -4.50 -1.05
N ILE A 66 1.45 -5.40 -1.79
CA ILE A 66 2.31 -6.42 -1.19
C ILE A 66 3.48 -5.76 -0.44
N GLY A 67 4.16 -4.81 -1.07
CA GLY A 67 5.22 -4.03 -0.44
C GLY A 67 4.77 -3.30 0.82
N TRP A 68 3.53 -2.79 0.83
CA TRP A 68 2.94 -2.16 2.00
C TRP A 68 2.73 -3.18 3.12
N ILE A 69 2.09 -4.31 2.85
CA ILE A 69 1.87 -5.38 3.85
C ILE A 69 3.21 -5.83 4.45
N ILE A 70 4.24 -6.01 3.62
CA ILE A 70 5.60 -6.36 4.06
C ILE A 70 6.20 -5.23 4.90
N GLY A 71 6.09 -3.98 4.45
CA GLY A 71 6.57 -2.82 5.19
C GLY A 71 5.93 -2.68 6.57
N ALA A 72 4.60 -2.85 6.66
CA ALA A 72 3.86 -2.85 7.91
C ALA A 72 4.32 -3.99 8.83
N TRP A 73 4.57 -5.19 8.29
CA TRP A 73 5.12 -6.31 9.05
C TRP A 73 6.51 -6.01 9.60
N LEU A 74 7.41 -5.47 8.77
CA LEU A 74 8.78 -5.12 9.17
C LEU A 74 8.81 -4.04 10.25
N LEU A 75 7.83 -3.15 10.25
CA LEU A 75 7.71 -2.05 11.21
C LEU A 75 6.80 -2.40 12.40
N LYS A 76 6.32 -3.63 12.54
CA LYS A 76 5.33 -4.00 13.58
C LYS A 76 5.79 -3.63 15.00
N ASP A 77 7.08 -3.81 15.29
CA ASP A 77 7.65 -3.59 16.62
C ASP A 77 7.96 -2.10 16.86
N ALA A 78 7.91 -1.30 15.81
CA ALA A 78 8.11 0.15 15.82
C ALA A 78 6.78 0.93 15.84
N MET A 79 5.65 0.27 15.60
CA MET A 79 4.31 0.85 15.57
C MET A 79 3.53 0.47 16.82
N ASP A 80 2.61 1.35 17.26
CA ASP A 80 1.59 0.93 18.20
C ASP A 80 0.64 -0.09 17.56
N THR A 81 0.00 -0.91 18.38
CA THR A 81 -0.85 -2.01 17.92
C THR A 81 -1.99 -1.52 17.01
N GLY A 82 -2.58 -0.35 17.29
CA GLY A 82 -3.67 0.20 16.49
C GLY A 82 -3.21 0.62 15.10
N THR A 83 -2.09 1.34 15.04
CA THR A 83 -1.44 1.74 13.80
C THR A 83 -1.04 0.54 12.96
N PHE A 84 -0.41 -0.48 13.57
CA PHE A 84 -0.03 -1.70 12.86
C PHE A 84 -1.25 -2.37 12.20
N PHE A 85 -2.35 -2.53 12.94
CA PHE A 85 -3.55 -3.14 12.38
C PHE A 85 -4.12 -2.35 11.21
N VAL A 86 -4.11 -1.03 11.25
CA VAL A 86 -4.58 -0.22 10.12
C VAL A 86 -3.65 -0.38 8.92
N PHE A 87 -2.33 -0.27 9.11
CA PHE A 87 -1.35 -0.41 8.03
C PHE A 87 -1.30 -1.81 7.43
N PHE A 88 -1.69 -2.83 8.19
CA PHE A 88 -1.73 -4.21 7.73
C PHE A 88 -3.07 -4.58 7.08
N ILE A 89 -4.20 -4.23 7.70
CA ILE A 89 -5.53 -4.60 7.22
C ILE A 89 -5.97 -3.74 6.03
N ALA A 90 -5.64 -2.46 6.00
CA ALA A 90 -6.04 -1.56 4.91
C ALA A 90 -5.61 -2.06 3.52
N PRO A 91 -4.32 -2.36 3.25
CA PRO A 91 -3.91 -2.89 1.94
C PRO A 91 -4.55 -4.25 1.60
N ILE A 92 -4.82 -5.10 2.61
CA ILE A 92 -5.56 -6.36 2.42
C ILE A 92 -6.99 -6.07 1.96
N ALA A 93 -7.70 -5.15 2.61
CA ALA A 93 -9.06 -4.76 2.23
C ALA A 93 -9.12 -4.19 0.82
N ILE A 94 -8.13 -3.38 0.42
CA ILE A 94 -8.01 -2.84 -0.95
C ILE A 94 -7.82 -3.98 -1.97
N LEU A 95 -6.98 -4.96 -1.67
CA LEU A 95 -6.78 -6.14 -2.53
C LEU A 95 -8.08 -6.93 -2.71
N LEU A 96 -8.80 -7.19 -1.61
CA LEU A 96 -10.10 -7.87 -1.64
C LEU A 96 -11.13 -7.08 -2.45
N LEU A 97 -11.22 -5.76 -2.25
CA LEU A 97 -12.11 -4.88 -3.01
C LEU A 97 -11.80 -4.96 -4.50
N ARG A 98 -10.52 -4.94 -4.88
CA ARG A 98 -10.11 -5.07 -6.27
C ARG A 98 -10.51 -6.41 -6.87
N ILE A 99 -10.29 -7.51 -6.15
CA ILE A 99 -10.70 -8.85 -6.59
C ILE A 99 -12.22 -8.89 -6.80
N PHE A 100 -12.98 -8.37 -5.84
CA PHE A 100 -14.45 -8.29 -5.92
C PHE A 100 -14.93 -7.50 -7.16
N VAL A 101 -14.36 -6.32 -7.43
CA VAL A 101 -14.71 -5.50 -8.59
C VAL A 101 -14.37 -6.21 -9.90
N LEU A 102 -13.21 -6.90 -9.97
CA LEU A 102 -12.83 -7.67 -11.15
C LEU A 102 -13.82 -8.80 -11.43
N ILE A 103 -14.19 -9.57 -10.41
CA ILE A 103 -15.18 -10.65 -10.52
C ILE A 103 -16.54 -10.10 -10.98
N ARG A 104 -17.02 -9.02 -10.36
CA ARG A 104 -18.30 -8.39 -10.71
C ARG A 104 -18.34 -7.91 -12.16
N ASN A 105 -17.32 -7.20 -12.61
CA ASN A 105 -17.25 -6.68 -13.98
C ASN A 105 -17.18 -7.82 -15.02
N SER A 106 -16.57 -8.94 -14.66
CA SER A 106 -16.49 -10.12 -15.52
C SER A 106 -17.85 -10.82 -15.65
N SER A 107 -18.65 -10.82 -14.57
CA SER A 107 -20.01 -11.37 -14.54
C SER A 107 -21.06 -10.51 -15.27
N SER A 108 -20.80 -9.21 -15.46
CA SER A 108 -21.69 -8.30 -16.20
C SER A 108 -21.40 -8.24 -17.71
N ALA A 109 -20.34 -8.91 -18.17
CA ALA A 109 -19.95 -8.95 -19.58
C ALA A 109 -20.45 -10.22 -20.33
N THR A 110 -21.18 -11.08 -19.61
CA THR A 110 -21.88 -12.29 -20.09
C THR A 110 -23.37 -12.08 -19.98
#